data_AF-A0A2C6L831-F1
#
_entry.id   AF-A0A2C6L831-F1
#
_cell.length_a   1.000
_cell.length_b   1.000
_cell.length_c   1.000
_cell.angle_alpha   90.00
_cell.angle_beta   90.00
_cell.angle_gamma   90.00
#
_symmetry.space_group_name_H-M   'P 1'
#
loop_
_entity.id
_entity.type
_entity.pdbx_description
1 polymer ?
#
loop_
_entity_poly.entity_id
_entity_poly.type
_entity_poly.pdbx_seq_one_letter_code
_entity_poly.pdbx_strand_id
1 'polypeptide(L)'
;MICVGPICLPVWQLGIIGAFLLKPLKDVAMLLYSRCCKHRSECTYTPSPALGEGHLELFRQSDEDLKRRQKERGDHREPAVVSIHSDDEMTSLKKRLIQEGKTKVLFVDFSATWCRPCQAIFPFLQALSVCYEGVFAKVDIDDCPDTAEEASIQALPTFCVYLLQTTTAEGRDPVKEEWRLIARAVGANRRDWENLVVLHAKPIGPAKTRDHEGSDLGSGDLHAKHQ
;
A
#
# COMPACT_ATOMS: atom_id res chain seq x y z
N MET A 1 -38.96 -40.89 -28.33
CA MET A 1 -37.87 -41.81 -28.74
C MET A 1 -37.43 -41.40 -30.12
N ILE A 2 -36.13 -41.45 -30.42
CA ILE A 2 -35.64 -41.19 -31.77
C ILE A 2 -35.18 -42.53 -32.35
N CYS A 3 -35.66 -42.86 -33.55
CA CYS A 3 -35.36 -44.10 -34.23
C CYS A 3 -34.46 -43.79 -35.42
N VAL A 4 -33.29 -44.41 -35.47
CA VAL A 4 -32.36 -44.31 -36.60
C VAL A 4 -32.10 -45.73 -37.08
N GLY A 5 -32.73 -46.12 -38.19
CA GLY A 5 -32.71 -47.50 -38.68
C GLY A 5 -33.44 -48.47 -37.73
N PRO A 6 -32.97 -49.72 -37.56
CA PRO A 6 -33.65 -50.75 -36.75
C PRO A 6 -33.48 -50.57 -35.23
N ILE A 7 -32.89 -49.45 -34.77
CA ILE A 7 -32.56 -49.21 -33.36
C ILE A 7 -33.34 -48.01 -32.84
N CYS A 8 -34.06 -48.19 -31.73
CA CYS A 8 -34.81 -47.16 -31.03
C CYS A 8 -34.05 -46.74 -29.77
N LEU A 9 -33.56 -45.49 -29.72
CA LEU A 9 -32.89 -44.96 -28.53
C LEU A 9 -33.84 -44.02 -27.76
N PRO A 10 -33.97 -44.19 -26.43
CA PRO A 10 -34.69 -43.25 -25.59
C PRO A 10 -33.97 -41.90 -25.61
N VAL A 11 -34.71 -40.80 -25.76
CA VAL A 11 -34.15 -39.44 -25.95
C VAL A 11 -33.26 -39.04 -24.77
N TRP A 12 -33.45 -39.63 -23.60
CA TRP A 12 -32.60 -39.45 -22.41
C TRP A 12 -31.17 -39.97 -22.59
N GLN A 13 -30.91 -40.98 -23.43
CA GLN A 13 -29.55 -41.45 -23.72
C GLN A 13 -28.75 -40.45 -24.57
N LEU A 14 -29.39 -39.63 -25.40
CA LEU A 14 -28.71 -38.56 -26.13
C LEU A 14 -28.19 -37.47 -25.17
N GLY A 15 -28.88 -37.25 -24.05
CA GLY A 15 -28.40 -36.36 -22.98
C GLY A 15 -27.14 -36.88 -22.30
N ILE A 16 -27.05 -38.20 -22.08
CA ILE A 16 -25.87 -38.85 -21.48
C ILE A 16 -24.69 -38.81 -22.46
N ILE A 17 -24.92 -39.11 -23.74
CA ILE A 17 -23.90 -39.06 -24.79
C ILE A 17 -23.41 -37.61 -24.99
N GLY A 18 -24.33 -36.64 -25.01
CA GLY A 18 -23.99 -35.21 -25.07
C GLY A 18 -23.19 -34.75 -23.86
N ALA A 19 -23.55 -35.19 -22.66
CA ALA A 19 -22.78 -34.90 -21.45
C ALA A 19 -21.37 -35.51 -21.48
N PHE A 20 -21.22 -36.73 -22.02
CA PHE A 20 -19.91 -37.38 -22.16
C PHE A 20 -19.02 -36.73 -23.24
N LEU A 21 -19.63 -36.26 -24.34
CA LEU A 21 -18.91 -35.57 -25.43
C LEU A 21 -18.55 -34.12 -25.10
N LEU A 22 -19.35 -33.42 -24.28
CA LEU A 22 -19.10 -32.03 -23.87
C LEU A 22 -18.22 -31.90 -22.61
N LYS A 23 -18.03 -32.99 -21.86
CA LYS A 23 -17.14 -33.05 -20.68
C LYS A 23 -15.67 -32.73 -21.00
N PRO A 24 -15.03 -33.33 -22.03
CA PRO A 24 -13.64 -32.99 -22.35
C PRO A 24 -13.48 -31.52 -22.76
N LEU A 25 -14.50 -30.91 -23.38
CA LEU A 25 -14.52 -29.48 -23.72
C LEU A 25 -14.58 -28.58 -22.48
N LYS A 26 -15.43 -28.91 -21.50
CA LYS A 26 -15.51 -28.17 -20.22
C LYS A 26 -14.23 -28.32 -19.40
N ASP A 27 -13.64 -29.51 -19.37
CA ASP A 27 -12.40 -29.78 -18.65
C ASP A 27 -11.20 -29.05 -19.30
N VAL A 28 -11.15 -28.99 -20.64
CA VAL A 28 -10.16 -28.19 -21.38
C VAL A 28 -10.40 -26.68 -21.20
N ALA A 29 -11.66 -26.20 -21.19
CA ALA A 29 -11.97 -24.80 -20.91
C ALA A 29 -11.56 -24.38 -19.49
N MET A 30 -11.74 -25.25 -18.49
CA MET A 30 -11.24 -25.05 -17.13
C MET A 30 -9.71 -25.09 -17.04
N LEU A 31 -9.04 -25.91 -17.85
CA LEU A 31 -7.57 -25.91 -17.93
C LEU A 31 -7.01 -24.64 -18.57
N LEU A 32 -7.70 -24.07 -19.56
CA LEU A 32 -7.33 -22.78 -20.15
C LEU A 32 -7.59 -21.62 -19.17
N TYR A 33 -8.71 -21.65 -18.45
CA TYR A 33 -9.00 -20.68 -17.38
C TYR A 33 -7.98 -20.76 -16.23
N SER A 34 -7.58 -21.97 -15.82
CA SER A 34 -6.55 -22.19 -14.81
C SER A 34 -5.13 -21.84 -15.27
N ARG A 35 -4.90 -21.65 -16.57
CA ARG A 35 -3.59 -21.25 -17.12
C ARG A 35 -3.35 -19.74 -17.12
N CYS A 36 -4.34 -18.91 -16.84
CA CYS A 36 -4.11 -17.49 -16.51
C CYS A 36 -3.67 -17.27 -15.04
N CYS A 37 -3.88 -18.22 -14.13
CA CYS A 37 -3.43 -18.12 -12.73
C CYS A 37 -2.09 -18.81 -12.43
N LYS A 38 -1.54 -19.60 -13.37
CA LYS A 38 -0.31 -20.38 -13.20
C LYS A 38 0.97 -19.69 -13.68
N HIS A 39 0.93 -18.37 -13.88
CA HIS A 39 2.13 -17.52 -13.91
C HIS A 39 2.28 -16.71 -12.60
N ARG A 40 1.78 -17.28 -11.49
CA ARG A 40 1.91 -16.74 -10.11
C ARG A 40 2.71 -17.68 -9.19
N SER A 41 3.47 -18.64 -9.73
CA SER A 41 4.29 -19.56 -8.93
C SER A 41 5.79 -19.39 -9.11
N GLU A 42 6.23 -18.35 -9.84
CA GLU A 42 7.66 -18.01 -10.00
C GLU A 42 7.97 -16.59 -9.51
N CYS A 43 7.17 -16.12 -8.54
CA CYS A 43 7.64 -15.15 -7.56
C CYS A 43 7.84 -15.86 -6.22
N THR A 44 8.55 -16.99 -6.22
CA THR A 44 9.41 -17.29 -5.07
C THR A 44 10.57 -16.32 -5.16
N TYR A 45 10.39 -15.14 -4.54
CA TYR A 45 11.52 -14.34 -4.10
C TYR A 45 12.38 -15.28 -3.25
N THR A 46 13.51 -15.71 -3.80
CA THR A 46 14.57 -16.31 -3.02
C THR A 46 14.97 -15.24 -1.99
N PRO A 47 14.84 -15.51 -0.69
CA PRO A 47 15.31 -14.55 0.30
C PRO A 47 16.80 -14.34 0.05
N SER A 48 17.18 -13.09 -0.23
CA SER A 48 18.58 -12.68 -0.15
C SER A 48 19.08 -13.07 1.25
N PRO A 49 20.24 -13.74 1.41
CA PRO A 49 20.75 -14.22 2.70
C PRO A 49 21.11 -13.10 3.69
N ALA A 50 20.72 -11.85 3.43
CA ALA A 50 21.20 -10.66 4.12
C ALA A 50 20.24 -10.09 5.19
N LEU A 51 19.06 -10.67 5.43
CA LEU A 51 18.18 -10.24 6.52
C LEU A 51 17.92 -11.39 7.49
N GLY A 52 18.50 -11.27 8.69
CA GLY A 52 18.35 -12.21 9.79
C GLY A 52 16.90 -12.44 10.21
N GLU A 53 16.68 -13.59 10.82
CA GLU A 53 15.41 -14.15 11.29
C GLU A 53 14.77 -13.33 12.41
N GLY A 54 14.32 -12.11 12.10
CA GLY A 54 13.63 -11.23 13.05
C GLY A 54 12.46 -10.42 12.45
N HIS A 55 12.17 -10.56 11.15
CA HIS A 55 11.22 -9.68 10.45
C HIS A 55 9.83 -10.30 10.20
N LEU A 56 9.58 -11.52 10.66
CA LEU A 56 8.40 -12.31 10.24
C LEU A 56 7.27 -12.43 11.28
N GLU A 57 7.27 -11.63 12.35
CA GLU A 57 6.20 -11.65 13.38
C GLU A 57 5.36 -10.37 13.49
N LEU A 58 5.45 -9.43 12.54
CA LEU A 58 4.70 -8.17 12.68
C LEU A 58 3.19 -8.26 12.38
N PHE A 59 2.69 -9.29 11.67
CA PHE A 59 1.34 -9.21 11.06
C PHE A 59 0.38 -10.38 11.30
N ARG A 60 0.59 -11.22 12.32
CA ARG A 60 -0.47 -12.16 12.78
C ARG A 60 -1.51 -11.50 13.70
N GLN A 61 -1.37 -10.21 13.96
CA GLN A 61 -2.01 -9.56 15.09
C GLN A 61 -3.23 -8.75 14.66
N SER A 62 -4.28 -8.86 15.46
CA SER A 62 -5.56 -8.18 15.25
C SER A 62 -5.38 -6.65 15.37
N ASP A 63 -6.24 -5.85 14.74
CA ASP A 63 -6.13 -4.38 14.76
C ASP A 63 -6.08 -3.80 16.20
N GLU A 64 -6.54 -4.56 17.20
CA GLU A 64 -6.45 -4.23 18.64
C GLU A 64 -5.03 -4.39 19.23
N ASP A 65 -4.29 -5.41 18.81
CA ASP A 65 -2.92 -5.65 19.27
C ASP A 65 -1.96 -4.56 18.77
N LEU A 66 -2.22 -4.04 17.56
CA LEU A 66 -1.47 -2.93 17.00
C LEU A 66 -1.67 -1.65 17.83
N LYS A 67 -2.93 -1.33 18.19
CA LYS A 67 -3.25 -0.19 19.06
C LYS A 67 -2.60 -0.35 20.44
N ARG A 68 -2.60 -1.58 20.98
CA ARG A 68 -2.00 -1.92 22.26
C ARG A 68 -0.48 -1.71 22.23
N ARG A 69 0.19 -2.19 21.19
CA ARG A 69 1.63 -1.99 20.97
C ARG A 69 1.99 -0.53 20.71
N GLN A 70 1.18 0.22 19.96
CA GLN A 70 1.37 1.67 19.80
C GLN A 70 1.31 2.40 21.15
N LYS A 71 0.35 2.01 22.01
CA LYS A 71 0.23 2.54 23.37
C LYS A 71 1.37 2.11 24.29
N GLU A 72 1.81 0.85 24.20
CA GLU A 72 2.91 0.28 25.02
C GLU A 72 4.29 0.80 24.59
N ARG A 73 4.49 1.15 23.31
CA ARG A 73 5.75 1.72 22.78
C ARG A 73 5.96 3.19 23.14
N GLY A 74 4.98 3.84 23.78
CA GLY A 74 5.07 5.26 24.17
C GLY A 74 5.21 6.22 22.99
N ASP A 75 4.89 5.79 21.78
CA ASP A 75 5.05 6.60 20.57
C ASP A 75 3.77 7.41 20.34
N HIS A 76 3.78 8.67 20.79
CA HIS A 76 2.66 9.62 20.61
C HIS A 76 2.52 10.14 19.16
N ARG A 77 3.13 9.48 18.17
CA ARG A 77 2.96 9.87 16.77
C ARG A 77 1.57 9.46 16.29
N GLU A 78 0.71 10.47 16.14
CA GLU A 78 -0.60 10.31 15.53
C GLU A 78 -0.46 9.94 14.05
N PRO A 79 -1.31 9.04 13.51
CA PRO A 79 -1.28 8.70 12.10
C PRO A 79 -1.43 9.94 11.22
N ALA A 80 -0.40 10.23 10.41
CA ALA A 80 -0.37 11.38 9.52
C ALA A 80 -0.76 10.96 8.10
N VAL A 81 -2.04 10.62 7.90
CA VAL A 81 -2.60 10.40 6.56
C VAL A 81 -3.38 11.64 6.15
N VAL A 82 -2.90 12.31 5.09
CA VAL A 82 -3.56 13.49 4.52
C VAL A 82 -4.79 13.03 3.74
N SER A 83 -5.98 13.51 4.10
CA SER A 83 -7.19 13.27 3.32
C SER A 83 -7.34 14.37 2.27
N ILE A 84 -7.55 13.98 1.01
CA ILE A 84 -7.64 14.88 -0.14
C ILE A 84 -9.05 14.75 -0.73
N HIS A 85 -9.74 15.89 -0.83
CA HIS A 85 -11.12 16.01 -1.28
C HIS A 85 -11.27 17.01 -2.45
N SER A 86 -10.19 17.32 -3.16
CA SER A 86 -10.22 18.02 -4.45
C SER A 86 -8.90 17.84 -5.20
N ASP A 87 -8.95 17.98 -6.53
CA ASP A 87 -7.76 17.95 -7.39
C ASP A 87 -6.77 19.09 -7.06
N ASP A 88 -7.28 20.25 -6.64
CA ASP A 88 -6.47 21.40 -6.21
C ASP A 88 -5.68 21.11 -4.93
N GLU A 89 -6.26 20.37 -3.98
CA GLU A 89 -5.58 19.93 -2.77
C GLU A 89 -4.43 18.97 -3.08
N MET A 90 -4.64 18.03 -4.00
CA MET A 90 -3.56 17.12 -4.46
C MET A 90 -2.41 17.91 -5.09
N THR A 91 -2.74 18.85 -5.99
CA THR A 91 -1.76 19.70 -6.66
C THR A 91 -0.98 20.55 -5.65
N SER A 92 -1.68 21.14 -4.68
CA SER A 92 -1.08 21.94 -3.62
C SER A 92 -0.19 21.12 -2.69
N LEU A 93 -0.59 19.88 -2.35
CA LEU A 93 0.24 18.95 -1.59
C LEU A 93 1.54 18.63 -2.34
N LYS A 94 1.44 18.18 -3.60
CA LYS A 94 2.61 17.87 -4.45
C LYS A 94 3.57 19.06 -4.52
N LYS A 95 3.06 20.28 -4.71
CA LYS A 95 3.85 21.52 -4.78
C LYS A 95 4.53 21.86 -3.45
N ARG A 96 3.81 21.75 -2.33
CA ARG A 96 4.36 22.01 -0.99
C ARG A 96 5.50 21.04 -0.66
N LEU A 97 5.34 19.76 -0.98
CA LEU A 97 6.37 18.75 -0.73
C LEU A 97 7.65 19.00 -1.53
N ILE A 98 7.52 19.50 -2.77
CA ILE A 98 8.65 19.94 -3.58
C ILE A 98 9.39 21.10 -2.88
N GLN A 99 8.65 22.12 -2.43
CA GLN A 99 9.22 23.28 -1.74
C GLN A 99 9.91 22.92 -0.41
N GLU A 100 9.38 21.94 0.32
CA GLU A 100 9.98 21.46 1.57
C GLU A 100 11.30 20.70 1.33
N GLY A 101 11.46 20.04 0.18
CA GLY A 101 12.69 19.35 -0.25
C GLY A 101 13.12 18.13 0.60
N LYS A 102 12.40 17.82 1.68
CA LYS A 102 12.72 16.72 2.62
C LYS A 102 12.06 15.41 2.21
N THR A 103 10.85 15.47 1.66
CA THR A 103 10.05 14.31 1.32
C THR A 103 10.23 13.95 -0.14
N LYS A 104 10.71 12.72 -0.41
CA LYS A 104 10.90 12.23 -1.78
C LYS A 104 9.85 11.21 -2.21
N VAL A 105 9.10 10.64 -1.28
CA VAL A 105 8.15 9.56 -1.54
C VAL A 105 6.77 9.92 -1.02
N LEU A 106 5.77 9.74 -1.88
CA LEU A 106 4.36 9.98 -1.60
C LEU A 106 3.57 8.69 -1.89
N PHE A 107 2.93 8.18 -0.85
CA PHE A 107 2.07 7.01 -0.89
C PHE A 107 0.61 7.46 -0.94
N VAL A 108 -0.14 7.01 -1.95
CA VAL A 108 -1.51 7.49 -2.20
C VAL A 108 -2.46 6.30 -2.27
N ASP A 109 -3.46 6.27 -1.39
CA ASP A 109 -4.61 5.37 -1.48
C ASP A 109 -5.75 6.07 -2.23
N PHE A 110 -6.00 5.62 -3.46
CA PHE A 110 -7.20 6.00 -4.21
C PHE A 110 -8.38 5.15 -3.72
N SER A 111 -9.37 5.82 -3.15
CA SER A 111 -10.50 5.25 -2.41
C SER A 111 -11.81 5.93 -2.85
N ALA A 112 -12.94 5.43 -2.32
CA ALA A 112 -14.22 6.13 -2.35
C ALA A 112 -15.01 5.87 -1.06
N THR A 113 -15.90 6.77 -0.68
CA THR A 113 -16.76 6.61 0.51
C THR A 113 -17.64 5.36 0.46
N TRP A 114 -18.14 4.98 -0.72
CA TRP A 114 -18.99 3.81 -0.93
C TRP A 114 -18.22 2.49 -1.04
N CYS A 115 -16.88 2.55 -1.12
CA CYS A 115 -16.02 1.37 -1.27
C CYS A 115 -15.73 0.71 0.09
N ARG A 116 -16.46 -0.36 0.42
CA ARG A 116 -16.26 -1.10 1.67
C ARG A 116 -14.83 -1.69 1.83
N PRO A 117 -14.20 -2.31 0.81
CA PRO A 117 -12.82 -2.77 0.92
C PRO A 117 -11.83 -1.63 1.25
N CYS A 118 -12.06 -0.43 0.71
CA CYS A 118 -11.25 0.75 0.99
C CYS A 118 -11.34 1.15 2.47
N GLN A 119 -12.55 1.18 3.04
CA GLN A 119 -12.75 1.43 4.48
C GLN A 119 -12.05 0.39 5.35
N ALA A 120 -12.06 -0.89 4.93
CA ALA A 120 -11.48 -1.99 5.70
C ALA A 120 -9.94 -1.95 5.75
N ILE A 121 -9.27 -1.44 4.70
CA ILE A 121 -7.80 -1.36 4.67
C ILE A 121 -7.25 -0.04 5.20
N PHE A 122 -8.06 1.02 5.28
CA PHE A 122 -7.61 2.34 5.75
C PHE A 122 -6.87 2.35 7.11
N PRO A 123 -7.30 1.60 8.17
CA PRO A 123 -6.53 1.53 9.42
C PRO A 123 -5.10 0.98 9.24
N PHE A 124 -4.90 0.13 8.23
CA PHE A 124 -3.57 -0.40 7.89
C PHE A 124 -2.69 0.69 7.24
N LEU A 125 -3.26 1.54 6.38
CA LEU A 125 -2.55 2.71 5.85
C LEU A 125 -2.10 3.65 6.96
N GLN A 126 -2.99 3.91 7.93
CA GLN A 126 -2.67 4.72 9.11
C GLN A 126 -1.51 4.10 9.91
N ALA A 127 -1.51 2.78 10.09
CA ALA A 127 -0.40 2.07 10.74
C ALA A 127 0.93 2.26 10.00
N LEU A 128 0.93 2.13 8.67
CA LEU A 128 2.12 2.32 7.84
C LEU A 128 2.67 3.75 7.97
N SER A 129 1.79 4.76 8.05
CA SER A 129 2.19 6.17 8.18
C SER A 129 2.96 6.51 9.46
N VAL A 130 2.76 5.73 10.53
CA VAL A 130 3.48 5.89 11.80
C VAL A 130 4.80 5.13 11.79
N CYS A 131 4.89 4.06 11.00
CA CYS A 131 6.02 3.14 10.99
C CYS A 131 7.08 3.50 9.94
N TYR A 132 6.74 4.21 8.87
CA TYR A 132 7.62 4.44 7.72
C TYR A 132 7.73 5.93 7.36
N GLU A 133 8.91 6.33 6.90
CA GLU A 133 9.14 7.67 6.37
C GLU A 133 8.40 7.88 5.05
N GLY A 134 7.96 9.11 4.80
CA GLY A 134 7.22 9.48 3.59
C GLY A 134 5.92 10.17 3.93
N VAL A 135 5.21 10.64 2.90
CA VAL A 135 3.88 11.23 3.07
C VAL A 135 2.85 10.22 2.61
N PHE A 136 1.84 10.02 3.44
CA PHE A 136 0.72 9.13 3.16
C PHE A 136 -0.51 10.01 2.92
N ALA A 137 -1.20 9.75 1.82
CA ALA A 137 -2.42 10.45 1.44
C ALA A 137 -3.52 9.46 1.06
N LYS A 138 -4.76 9.86 1.31
CA LYS A 138 -5.95 9.19 0.81
C LYS A 138 -6.69 10.18 -0.10
N VAL A 139 -7.03 9.73 -1.29
CA VAL A 139 -7.74 10.51 -2.31
C VAL A 139 -9.10 9.87 -2.54
N ASP A 140 -10.17 10.64 -2.41
CA ASP A 140 -11.48 10.21 -2.85
C ASP A 140 -11.63 10.44 -4.36
N ILE A 141 -11.89 9.37 -5.12
CA ILE A 141 -12.00 9.46 -6.58
C ILE A 141 -13.27 10.18 -7.05
N ASP A 142 -14.31 10.27 -6.20
CA ASP A 142 -15.53 11.00 -6.54
C ASP A 142 -15.28 12.52 -6.46
N ASP A 143 -14.40 12.94 -5.55
CA ASP A 143 -14.02 14.35 -5.34
C ASP A 143 -12.83 14.79 -6.20
N CYS A 144 -12.00 13.85 -6.67
CA CYS A 144 -10.75 14.10 -7.41
C CYS A 144 -10.69 13.35 -8.76
N PRO A 145 -11.64 13.58 -9.69
CA PRO A 145 -11.72 12.83 -10.94
C PRO A 145 -10.49 13.01 -11.83
N ASP A 146 -9.93 14.22 -11.92
CA ASP A 146 -8.78 14.50 -12.80
C ASP A 146 -7.52 13.80 -12.27
N THR A 147 -7.29 13.82 -10.95
CA THR A 147 -6.19 13.11 -10.30
C THR A 147 -6.33 11.60 -10.49
N ALA A 148 -7.54 11.07 -10.39
CA ALA A 148 -7.81 9.64 -10.61
C ALA A 148 -7.59 9.24 -12.08
N GLU A 149 -7.97 10.10 -13.02
CA GLU A 149 -7.72 9.89 -14.45
C GLU A 149 -6.23 9.95 -14.79
N GLU A 150 -5.49 10.95 -14.28
CA GLU A 150 -4.03 11.10 -14.44
C GLU A 150 -3.30 9.84 -13.96
N ALA A 151 -3.73 9.27 -12.82
CA ALA A 151 -3.18 8.04 -12.27
C ALA A 151 -3.68 6.76 -12.98
N SER A 152 -4.64 6.89 -13.91
CA SER A 152 -5.31 5.80 -14.61
C SER A 152 -5.91 4.76 -13.65
N ILE A 153 -6.70 5.24 -12.69
CA ILE A 153 -7.37 4.39 -11.70
C ILE A 153 -8.54 3.67 -12.36
N GLN A 154 -8.54 2.33 -12.30
CA GLN A 154 -9.55 1.47 -12.92
C GLN A 154 -10.35 0.65 -11.91
N ALA A 155 -9.85 0.52 -10.69
CA ALA A 155 -10.45 -0.28 -9.64
C ALA A 155 -10.07 0.29 -8.26
N LEU A 156 -10.92 0.04 -7.27
CA LEU A 156 -10.71 0.52 -5.91
C LEU A 156 -10.53 -0.63 -4.88
N PRO A 157 -9.75 -0.40 -3.82
CA PRO A 157 -8.77 0.67 -3.72
C PRO A 157 -7.61 0.45 -4.70
N THR A 158 -6.90 1.50 -5.08
CA THR A 158 -5.60 1.38 -5.76
C THR A 158 -4.57 2.19 -4.99
N PHE A 159 -3.51 1.51 -4.56
CA PHE A 159 -2.42 2.11 -3.83
C PHE A 159 -1.27 2.44 -4.77
N CYS A 160 -0.89 3.71 -4.83
CA CYS A 160 0.12 4.24 -5.73
C CYS A 160 1.32 4.79 -4.95
N VAL A 161 2.53 4.61 -5.52
CA VAL A 161 3.77 5.16 -4.98
C VAL A 161 4.36 6.15 -5.98
N TYR A 162 4.50 7.40 -5.55
CA TYR A 162 5.13 8.46 -6.32
C TYR A 162 6.50 8.78 -5.73
N LEU A 163 7.48 8.95 -6.62
CA LEU A 163 8.83 9.39 -6.29
C LEU A 163 9.07 10.75 -6.92
N LEU A 164 9.56 11.71 -6.12
CA LEU A 164 10.00 13.00 -6.62
C LEU A 164 11.34 12.81 -7.35
N GLN A 165 11.35 13.08 -8.65
CA GLN A 165 12.54 13.01 -9.49
C GLN A 165 13.02 14.41 -9.83
N THR A 166 14.33 14.64 -9.66
CA THR A 166 15.03 15.82 -10.16
C THR A 166 15.68 15.47 -11.49
N THR A 167 15.24 16.09 -12.58
CA THR A 167 15.89 15.96 -13.88
C THR A 167 16.75 17.19 -14.14
N THR A 168 18.04 16.98 -14.36
CA THR A 168 18.95 18.03 -14.83
C THR A 168 19.04 17.89 -16.34
N ALA A 169 18.47 18.83 -17.09
CA ALA A 169 18.67 18.88 -18.53
C ALA A 169 20.15 19.17 -18.78
N GLU A 170 20.78 18.39 -19.65
CA GLU A 170 22.19 18.58 -20.03
C GLU A 170 22.36 19.96 -20.69
N GLY A 171 22.90 20.93 -19.94
CA GLY A 171 23.56 22.11 -20.49
C GLY A 171 22.82 23.46 -20.49
N ARG A 172 21.57 23.59 -20.03
CA ARG A 172 20.94 24.93 -19.85
C ARG A 172 19.65 24.89 -19.00
N ASP A 173 19.58 25.73 -17.96
CA ASP A 173 18.38 26.09 -17.15
C ASP A 173 17.69 24.94 -16.33
N PRO A 174 16.79 25.25 -15.37
CA PRO A 174 16.82 24.73 -14.00
C PRO A 174 16.46 23.24 -13.84
N VAL A 175 16.90 22.66 -12.72
CA VAL A 175 16.49 21.32 -12.24
C VAL A 175 14.97 21.25 -12.22
N LYS A 176 14.38 20.40 -13.08
CA LYS A 176 12.94 20.18 -13.11
C LYS A 176 12.61 19.07 -12.11
N GLU A 177 11.86 19.43 -11.08
CA GLU A 177 11.32 18.51 -10.06
C GLU A 177 9.92 18.06 -10.46
N GLU A 178 9.72 16.75 -10.58
CA GLU A 178 8.46 16.17 -11.04
C GLU A 178 8.14 14.87 -10.30
N TRP A 179 6.87 14.71 -9.92
CA TRP A 179 6.38 13.49 -9.29
C TRP A 179 6.15 12.42 -10.33
N ARG A 180 6.80 11.27 -10.18
CA ARG A 180 6.62 10.12 -11.07
C ARG A 180 5.99 8.97 -10.33
N LEU A 181 4.93 8.40 -10.90
CA LEU A 181 4.37 7.12 -10.45
C LEU A 181 5.36 5.99 -10.74
N ILE A 182 5.86 5.32 -9.70
CA ILE A 182 6.88 4.27 -9.85
C ILE A 182 6.33 2.86 -9.58
N ALA A 183 5.26 2.74 -8.80
CA ALA A 183 4.63 1.45 -8.49
C ALA A 183 3.16 1.63 -8.13
N ARG A 184 2.37 0.57 -8.32
CA ARG A 184 0.97 0.51 -7.88
C ARG A 184 0.58 -0.91 -7.47
N ALA A 185 -0.39 -1.02 -6.56
CA ALA A 185 -1.07 -2.25 -6.21
C ALA A 185 -2.59 -2.03 -6.26
N VAL A 186 -3.31 -2.93 -6.92
CA VAL A 186 -4.78 -2.86 -7.03
C VAL A 186 -5.40 -3.81 -6.01
N GLY A 187 -6.39 -3.31 -5.28
CA GLY A 187 -7.14 -4.05 -4.27
C GLY A 187 -6.61 -3.90 -2.85
N ALA A 188 -7.40 -4.41 -1.90
CA ALA A 188 -7.19 -4.27 -0.46
C ALA A 188 -6.34 -5.41 0.15
N ASN A 189 -5.18 -5.71 -0.42
CA ASN A 189 -4.25 -6.71 0.13
C ASN A 189 -3.15 -6.04 0.95
N ARG A 190 -3.15 -6.28 2.27
CA ARG A 190 -2.18 -5.70 3.21
C ARG A 190 -0.72 -5.99 2.81
N ARG A 191 -0.41 -7.21 2.37
CA ARG A 191 0.97 -7.59 2.02
C ARG A 191 1.48 -6.81 0.80
N ASP A 192 0.61 -6.59 -0.18
CA ASP A 192 1.00 -5.88 -1.40
C ASP A 192 1.32 -4.41 -1.08
N TRP A 193 0.52 -3.77 -0.21
CA TRP A 193 0.76 -2.40 0.25
C TRP A 193 2.03 -2.28 1.10
N GLU A 194 2.21 -3.21 2.04
CA GLU A 194 3.40 -3.26 2.89
C GLU A 194 4.68 -3.43 2.07
N ASN A 195 4.69 -4.36 1.12
CA ASN A 195 5.83 -4.58 0.24
C ASN A 195 6.20 -3.31 -0.52
N LEU A 196 5.22 -2.58 -1.07
CA LEU A 196 5.47 -1.31 -1.74
C LEU A 196 6.04 -0.25 -0.80
N VAL A 197 5.57 -0.17 0.43
CA VAL A 197 6.13 0.77 1.42
C VAL A 197 7.55 0.38 1.81
N VAL A 198 7.81 -0.88 2.16
CA VAL A 198 9.14 -1.35 2.58
C VAL A 198 10.19 -1.20 1.48
N LEU A 199 9.80 -1.38 0.21
CA LEU A 199 10.69 -1.21 -0.93
C LEU A 199 11.08 0.26 -1.19
N HIS A 200 10.25 1.22 -0.76
CA HIS A 200 10.40 2.63 -1.12
C HIS A 200 10.60 3.58 0.07
N ALA A 201 10.42 3.11 1.31
CA ALA A 201 10.55 3.92 2.52
C ALA A 201 11.36 3.21 3.60
N LYS A 202 12.08 4.02 4.40
CA LYS A 202 12.79 3.54 5.58
C LYS A 202 11.83 3.44 6.76
N PRO A 203 12.02 2.45 7.65
CA PRO A 203 11.30 2.42 8.91
C PRO A 203 11.73 3.62 9.77
N ILE A 204 10.76 4.25 10.42
CA ILE A 204 10.98 5.27 11.42
C ILE A 204 11.56 4.56 12.66
N GLY A 205 12.81 4.88 13.00
CA GLY A 205 13.45 4.37 14.21
C GLY A 205 12.69 4.76 15.49
N PRO A 206 12.92 4.05 16.62
CA PRO A 206 12.28 4.41 17.88
C PRO A 206 12.57 5.88 18.22
N ALA A 207 11.54 6.61 18.64
CA ALA A 207 11.69 7.98 19.09
C ALA A 207 12.77 8.02 20.17
N LYS A 208 13.88 8.72 19.92
CA LYS A 208 14.86 8.98 20.97
C LYS A 208 14.11 9.66 22.11
N THR A 209 14.02 9.00 23.25
CA THR A 209 13.67 9.68 24.50
C THR A 209 14.67 10.82 24.62
N ARG A 210 14.18 12.05 24.71
CA ARG A 210 15.03 13.16 25.14
C ARG A 210 15.35 12.86 26.58
N ASP A 211 16.48 12.19 26.80
CA ASP A 211 17.07 12.12 28.12
C ASP A 211 17.30 13.57 28.53
N HIS A 212 16.62 14.01 29.58
CA HIS A 212 16.93 15.25 30.26
C HIS A 212 18.36 15.09 30.78
N GLU A 213 19.32 15.56 29.99
CA GLU A 213 20.68 15.82 30.42
C GLU A 213 20.56 16.93 31.48
N GLY A 214 20.45 16.50 32.74
CA GLY A 214 20.43 17.37 33.90
C GLY A 214 21.73 18.15 33.90
N SER A 215 21.64 19.42 33.51
CA SER A 215 22.72 20.37 33.62
C SER A 215 23.13 20.46 35.09
N ASP A 216 24.36 20.04 35.37
CA ASP A 216 25.15 20.43 36.52
C ASP A 216 24.97 21.92 36.81
N LEU A 217 24.20 22.22 37.86
CA LEU A 217 24.27 23.51 38.53
C LEU A 217 25.32 23.39 39.62
N GLY A 218 26.53 23.82 39.28
CA GLY A 218 27.58 24.11 40.24
C GLY A 218 27.05 25.07 41.31
N SER A 219 27.03 24.61 42.56
CA SER A 219 26.88 25.49 43.72
C SER A 219 28.17 26.30 43.86
N GLY A 220 28.13 27.54 43.38
CA GLY A 220 29.08 28.57 43.75
C GLY A 220 28.83 29.05 45.17
N ASP A 221 29.88 29.00 45.98
CA ASP A 221 30.05 29.80 47.18
C ASP A 221 29.72 31.27 46.91
N LEU A 222 28.91 31.90 47.79
CA LEU A 222 29.05 33.32 48.15
C LEU A 222 28.14 33.69 49.34
N HIS A 223 28.81 33.93 50.47
CA HIS A 223 28.61 35.08 51.38
C HIS A 223 27.19 35.37 51.93
N ALA A 224 26.98 35.01 53.20
CA ALA A 224 26.07 35.73 54.09
C ALA A 224 26.89 36.56 55.10
N LYS A 225 26.79 37.89 55.00
CA LYS A 225 27.21 38.87 56.00
C LYS A 225 26.07 39.10 57.01
N HIS A 226 26.49 39.47 58.23
CA HIS A 226 25.72 40.02 59.36
C HIS A 226 24.83 39.01 60.10
N GLN A 227 24.88 38.88 61.42
CA GLN A 227 25.19 39.85 62.48
C GLN A 227 25.67 39.12 63.74
#